data_AF-A0A4Y9ABA7-F1
#
_entry.id   AF-A0A4Y9ABA7-F1
#
_cell.length_a   1.000
_cell.length_b   1.000
_cell.length_c   1.000
_cell.angle_alpha   90.00
_cell.angle_beta   90.00
_cell.angle_gamma   90.00
#
_symmetry.space_group_name_H-M   'P 1'
#
loop_
_entity.id
_entity.type
_entity.pdbx_description
1 polymer ?
#
loop_
_entity_poly.entity_id
_entity_poly.type
_entity_poly.pdbx_seq_one_letter_code
_entity_poly.pdbx_strand_id
1 'polypeptide(L)' 'MNLIRCPLCGTLYRKKDLVVLDIVNTITHSRCVDRENCFPIKDSGTYGQILKAYPFFMETRNTEEEG' A
#
# COMPACT_ATOMS: atom_id res chain seq x y z
N MET A 1 8.62 -9.82 -8.06
CA MET A 1 8.13 -8.44 -7.88
C MET A 1 6.64 -8.54 -7.59
N ASN A 2 6.23 -8.35 -6.33
CA ASN A 2 4.82 -8.52 -5.96
C ASN A 2 3.98 -7.41 -6.60
N LEU A 3 3.06 -7.81 -7.47
CA LEU A 3 2.18 -6.94 -8.20
C LEU A 3 0.98 -6.58 -7.32
N ILE A 4 1.18 -5.64 -6.37
CA ILE A 4 0.12 -5.19 -5.46
C ILE A 4 -0.88 -4.30 -6.22
N ARG A 5 -2.17 -4.57 -6.00
CA ARG A 5 -3.29 -3.86 -6.63
C ARG A 5 -4.06 -3.04 -5.60
N CYS A 6 -4.69 -1.98 -6.07
CA CYS A 6 -5.65 -1.23 -5.27
C CYS A 6 -6.91 -2.06 -5.01
N PRO A 7 -7.36 -2.20 -3.75
CA PRO A 7 -8.52 -3.01 -3.42
C PRO A 7 -9.83 -2.45 -4.01
N LEU A 8 -9.89 -1.16 -4.29
CA LEU A 8 -11.11 -0.49 -4.79
C LEU A 8 -11.23 -0.47 -6.31
N CYS A 9 -10.13 -0.36 -7.05
CA CYS A 9 -10.16 -0.31 -8.52
C CYS A 9 -9.44 -1.46 -9.23
N GLY A 10 -8.81 -2.38 -8.49
CA GLY A 10 -8.08 -3.52 -9.04
C GLY A 10 -6.82 -3.18 -9.85
N THR A 11 -6.49 -1.89 -10.00
CA THR A 11 -5.35 -1.43 -10.79
C THR A 11 -4.05 -1.58 -10.01
N LEU A 12 -2.98 -1.97 -10.71
CA LEU A 12 -1.64 -2.07 -10.14
C LEU A 12 -1.12 -0.72 -9.67
N TYR A 13 -0.44 -0.71 -8.52
CA TYR A 13 0.25 0.49 -8.06
C TYR A 13 1.49 0.78 -8.90
N ARG A 14 1.64 2.04 -9.31
CA ARG A 14 2.87 2.60 -9.87
C ARG A 14 3.56 3.45 -8.81
N LYS A 15 4.90 3.51 -8.83
CA LYS A 15 5.69 4.27 -7.82
C LYS A 15 5.23 5.72 -7.62
N LYS A 16 4.72 6.37 -8.68
CA LYS A 16 4.27 7.77 -8.66
C LYS A 16 2.78 7.94 -8.38
N ASP A 17 2.03 6.86 -8.23
CA ASP A 17 0.60 6.95 -7.93
C ASP A 17 0.41 7.56 -6.55
N LEU A 18 -0.51 8.52 -6.45
CA LEU A 18 -0.95 9.07 -5.17
C LEU A 18 -1.82 8.02 -4.46
N VAL A 19 -1.44 7.72 -3.23
CA VAL A 19 -2.08 6.75 -2.37
C VAL A 19 -2.26 7.31 -0.96
N VAL A 20 -3.15 6.67 -0.22
CA VAL A 20 -3.26 6.82 1.24
C VAL A 20 -2.96 5.49 1.89
N LEU A 21 -2.48 5.55 3.14
CA LEU A 21 -2.33 4.42 4.04
C LEU A 21 -3.30 4.63 5.21
N ASP A 22 -4.15 3.65 5.49
CA ASP A 22 -5.03 3.70 6.66
C ASP A 22 -4.37 3.08 7.91
N ILE A 23 -5.06 3.21 9.05
CA ILE A 23 -4.59 2.67 10.34
C ILE A 23 -4.48 1.13 10.38
N VAL A 24 -5.16 0.41 9.48
CA VAL A 24 -5.06 -1.07 9.40
C VAL A 24 -4.04 -1.52 8.34
N ASN A 25 -3.19 -0.59 7.89
CA ASN A 25 -2.13 -0.79 6.90
C ASN A 25 -2.62 -1.18 5.51
N THR A 26 -3.80 -0.70 5.09
CA THR A 26 -4.27 -0.83 3.71
C THR A 26 -3.81 0.37 2.90
N ILE A 27 -3.11 0.11 1.80
CA ILE A 27 -2.81 1.13 0.78
C ILE A 27 -3.98 1.18 -0.19
N THR A 28 -4.47 2.39 -0.49
CA THR A 28 -5.52 2.66 -1.48
C THR A 28 -5.14 3.87 -2.34
N HIS A 29 -5.45 3.88 -3.65
CA HIS A 29 -5.28 5.09 -4.47
C HIS A 29 -6.08 6.26 -3.88
N SER A 30 -5.48 7.44 -3.77
CA SER A 30 -6.15 8.60 -3.16
C SER A 30 -7.46 8.99 -3.86
N ARG A 31 -7.56 8.76 -5.18
CA ARG A 31 -8.78 9.01 -5.96
C ARG A 31 -9.90 7.99 -5.73
N CYS A 32 -9.58 6.81 -5.18
CA CYS A 32 -10.53 5.75 -4.93
C CYS A 32 -11.11 5.81 -3.52
N VAL A 33 -10.45 6.52 -2.61
CA VAL A 33 -10.87 6.63 -1.21
C VAL A 33 -12.18 7.40 -1.14
N ASP A 34 -13.20 6.73 -0.61
CA ASP A 34 -14.40 7.39 -0.11
C ASP A 34 -14.13 7.85 1.33
N ARG A 35 -14.13 9.17 1.56
CA ARG A 35 -13.82 9.76 2.86
C ARG A 35 -14.85 9.43 3.93
N GLU A 36 -16.07 9.03 3.55
CA GLU A 36 -17.13 8.67 4.49
C GLU A 36 -17.04 7.20 4.93
N ASN A 37 -16.43 6.35 4.10
CA ASN A 37 -16.38 4.89 4.29
C ASN A 37 -14.96 4.33 4.42
N CYS A 38 -13.95 5.17 4.69
CA CYS A 38 -12.58 4.72 4.91
C CYS A 38 -12.20 4.72 6.39
N PHE A 39 -11.35 3.77 6.78
CA PHE A 39 -10.63 3.85 8.06
C PHE A 39 -9.85 5.17 8.14
N PRO A 40 -9.58 5.68 9.35
CA PRO A 40 -8.74 6.86 9.53
C PRO A 40 -7.44 6.76 8.73
N ILE A 41 -7.14 7.83 7.98
CA ILE A 41 -5.92 7.91 7.18
C ILE A 41 -4.74 8.17 8.13
N LYS A 42 -3.77 7.26 8.11
CA LYS A 42 -2.53 7.34 8.89
C LYS A 42 -1.45 8.13 8.15
N ASP A 43 -1.36 7.96 6.84
CA ASP A 43 -0.33 8.59 6.00
C ASP A 43 -0.80 8.77 4.55
N SER A 44 -0.15 9.65 3.79
CA SER A 44 -0.44 9.87 2.38
C SER A 44 0.78 10.32 1.59
N GLY A 45 0.82 9.99 0.31
CA GLY A 45 1.93 10.36 -0.56
C GLY A 45 1.92 9.54 -1.83
N THR A 46 3.08 9.44 -2.48
CA THR A 46 3.24 8.49 -3.59
C THR A 46 3.43 7.07 -3.07
N TYR A 47 3.02 6.06 -3.83
CA TYR A 47 3.23 4.66 -3.48
C TYR A 47 4.70 4.35 -3.16
N GLY A 48 5.64 4.91 -3.92
CA GLY A 48 7.07 4.76 -3.66
C GLY A 48 7.52 5.36 -2.33
N GLN A 49 6.94 6.50 -1.92
CA GLN A 49 7.22 7.11 -0.61
C GLN A 49 6.67 6.25 0.53
N ILE A 50 5.44 5.74 0.40
CA ILE A 50 4.83 4.85 1.40
C ILE A 50 5.69 3.59 1.57
N LEU A 51 6.07 2.90 0.48
CA LEU A 51 6.90 1.72 0.61
C LEU A 51 8.26 2.02 1.27
N LYS A 52 8.85 3.20 1.01
CA LYS A 52 10.11 3.62 1.63
C LYS A 52 9.95 3.90 3.13
N ALA A 53 8.82 4.48 3.53
CA ALA A 53 8.51 4.79 4.93
C ALA A 53 8.10 3.55 5.74
N TYR A 54 7.55 2.53 5.08
CA TYR A 54 7.04 1.31 5.70
C TYR A 54 7.65 0.06 5.04
N PRO A 55 8.90 -0.30 5.41
CA PRO A 55 9.64 -1.38 4.76
C PRO A 55 9.00 -2.77 4.86
N PHE A 56 8.10 -3.00 5.82
CA PHE A 56 7.37 -4.26 5.96
C PHE A 56 6.50 -4.59 4.73
N PHE A 57 6.13 -3.60 3.89
CA PHE A 57 5.47 -3.87 2.60
C PHE A 57 6.43 -4.40 1.52
N MET A 58 7.74 -4.26 1.72
CA MET A 58 8.78 -4.78 0.83
C MET A 58 9.36 -6.12 1.30
N GLU A 59 9.05 -6.58 2.51
CA GLU A 59 9.53 -7.87 3.03
C GLU A 59 8.87 -9.03 2.30
N THR A 60 9.53 -9.52 1.25
CA THR A 60 9.17 -10.75 0.57
C THR A 60 10.11 -11.87 1.04
N ARG A 61 9.65 -12.66 2.03
CA ARG A 61 10.10 -14.02 2.41
C ARG A 61 11.62 -14.28 2.40
N ASN A 62 12.27 -14.15 3.55
CA ASN A 62 13.19 -15.20 3.99
C ASN A 62 12.34 -16.24 4.72
N THR A 63 11.65 -17.12 3.98
CA THR A 63 11.31 -18.43 4.56
C THR A 63 12.61 -19.21 4.55
N GLU A 64 13.11 -19.47 5.76
CA GLU A 64 14.26 -20.30 6.05
C GLU A 64 14.15 -21.63 5.30
N GLU A 65 15.13 -21.93 4.45
CA GLU A 65 15.47 -23.31 4.14
C GLU A 65 16.13 -23.89 5.39
N GLU A 66 15.33 -24.37 6.33
CA GLU A 66 15.82 -25.27 7.38
C GLU A 66 15.74 -26.72 6.88
N GLY A 67 16.91 -27.32 6.68
CA GLY A 67 17.22 -28.73 6.98
C GLY A 67 16.61 -29.82 6.11
#